data_AF-A0A956KP79-F1
#
_entry.id   AF-A0A956KP79-F1
#
_cell.length_a   1.000
_cell.length_b   1.000
_cell.length_c   1.000
_cell.angle_alpha   90.00
_cell.angle_beta   90.00
_cell.angle_gamma   90.00
#
_symmetry.space_group_name_H-M   'P 1'
#
loop_
_entity.id
_entity.type
_entity.pdbx_description
1 polymer ?
#
loop_
_entity_poly.entity_id
_entity_poly.type
_entity_poly.pdbx_seq_one_letter_code
_entity_poly.pdbx_strand_id
1 'polypeptide(L)' 'MSAVVGRYAPSPSGRLHLGNARTALLSWLQVRAAGG' A
#
# COMPACT_ATOMS: atom_id res chain seq x y z
N MET A 1 -15.87 -0.17 -15.95
CA MET A 1 -14.44 0.03 -15.66
C MET A 1 -14.01 -1.02 -14.64
N SER A 2 -12.84 -1.64 -14.81
CA SER A 2 -12.24 -2.46 -13.74
C SER A 2 -11.89 -1.53 -12.57
N ALA A 3 -12.16 -1.96 -11.33
CA ALA A 3 -11.69 -1.26 -10.15
C ALA A 3 -10.15 -1.24 -10.11
N VAL A 4 -9.56 -0.16 -9.60
CA VAL A 4 -8.10 -0.04 -9.43
C VAL A 4 -7.68 -0.94 -8.26
N VAL A 5 -6.61 -1.71 -8.42
CA VAL A 5 -6.09 -2.59 -7.35
C VAL A 5 -4.63 -2.26 -7.10
N GLY A 6 -4.27 -1.96 -5.85
CA GLY A 6 -2.88 -1.77 -5.45
C GLY A 6 -2.30 -2.94 -4.69
N ARG A 7 -0.98 -2.85 -4.44
CA ARG A 7 -0.22 -3.87 -3.72
C ARG A 7 0.81 -3.22 -2.81
N TYR A 8 0.79 -3.58 -1.55
CA TYR A 8 1.88 -3.37 -0.61
C TYR A 8 2.49 -4.72 -0.24
N ALA A 9 3.78 -4.92 -0.53
CA ALA A 9 4.44 -6.21 -0.37
C ALA A 9 5.89 -6.03 0.10
N PRO A 10 6.10 -5.79 1.40
CA PRO A 10 7.43 -5.71 1.98
C PRO A 10 8.09 -7.09 2.02
N SER A 11 9.42 -7.12 2.06
CA SER A 11 10.18 -8.37 2.25
C SER A 11 9.98 -8.91 3.68
N PRO A 12 9.83 -10.23 3.88
CA PRO A 12 9.55 -10.84 5.19
C PRO A 12 10.80 -10.97 6.08
N SER A 13 11.77 -10.07 5.93
CA SER A 13 13.12 -10.21 6.51
C SER A 13 13.29 -9.55 7.88
N GLY A 14 12.22 -9.02 8.49
CA GLY A 14 12.30 -8.35 9.79
C GLY A 14 11.03 -7.64 10.22
N ARG A 15 11.13 -6.84 11.28
CA ARG A 15 10.02 -6.03 11.79
C ARG A 15 9.70 -4.88 10.83
N LEU A 16 8.41 -4.61 10.66
CA LEU A 16 7.96 -3.41 9.96
C LEU A 16 8.34 -2.18 10.79
N HIS A 17 8.88 -1.16 10.12
CA HIS A 17 9.25 0.13 10.71
C HIS A 17 8.38 1.25 10.12
N LEU A 18 8.55 2.48 10.62
CA LEU A 18 7.73 3.64 10.24
C LEU A 18 7.72 3.91 8.72
N GLY A 19 8.85 3.68 8.04
CA GLY A 19 8.93 3.81 6.59
C GLY A 19 8.01 2.84 5.85
N ASN A 20 7.93 1.60 6.32
CA ASN A 20 7.00 0.59 5.80
C ASN A 20 5.54 1.00 6.03
N ALA A 21 5.20 1.51 7.22
CA ALA A 21 3.87 2.01 7.52
C ALA A 21 3.46 3.18 6.61
N ARG A 22 4.37 4.15 6.39
CA ARG A 22 4.16 5.25 5.44
C ARG A 22 3.89 4.75 4.03
N THR A 23 4.70 3.82 3.53
CA THR A 23 4.53 3.25 2.18
C THR A 23 3.20 2.50 2.06
N ALA A 24 2.82 1.70 3.05
CA ALA A 24 1.53 1.01 3.08
C ALA A 24 0.35 2.00 3.06
N LEU A 25 0.42 3.07 3.85
CA LEU A 25 -0.61 4.10 3.88
C LEU A 25 -0.75 4.82 2.53
N LEU A 26 0.37 5.23 1.92
CA LEU A 26 0.34 5.93 0.64
C LEU A 26 -0.21 5.04 -0.49
N SER A 27 0.20 3.78 -0.54
CA SER A 27 -0.31 2.82 -1.53
C SER A 27 -1.81 2.56 -1.35
N TRP A 28 -2.31 2.49 -0.12
CA TRP A 28 -3.75 2.41 0.14
C TRP A 28 -4.51 3.68 -0.25
N LEU A 29 -4.01 4.86 0.13
CA LEU A 29 -4.65 6.15 -0.17
C LEU A 29 -4.77 6.39 -1.68
N GLN A 30 -3.76 6.00 -2.46
CA GLN A 30 -3.77 6.13 -3.91
C GLN A 30 -4.91 5.32 -4.55
N VAL A 31 -5.05 4.06 -4.15
CA VAL A 31 -6.07 3.14 -4.67
C VAL A 31 -7.45 3.64 -4.28
N ARG A 32 -7.63 4.00 -3.00
CA ARG A 32 -8.86 4.57 -2.46
C ARG A 32 -9.30 5.83 -3.21
N ALA A 33 -8.36 6.73 -3.54
CA ALA A 33 -8.65 7.96 -4.28
C ALA A 33 -9.10 7.70 -5.73
N ALA A 34 -8.73 6.55 -6.30
CA ALA A 34 -9.10 6.15 -7.65
C ALA A 34 -10.39 5.31 -7.72
N GLY A 35 -11.13 5.17 -6.61
CA GLY A 35 -12.34 4.35 -6.55
C GLY A 35 -12.07 2.85 -6.62
N GLY A 36 -10.87 2.44 -6.17
CA GLY A 36 -10.45 1.05 -6.02
C GLY A 36 -10.03 0.74 -4.60
#